data_AF-A0A0S8DS84-F1
#
_entry.id   AF-A0A0S8DS84-F1
#
_cell.length_a   1.000
_cell.length_b   1.000
_cell.length_c   1.000
_cell.angle_alpha   90.00
_cell.angle_beta   90.00
_cell.angle_gamma   90.00
#
_symmetry.space_group_name_H-M   'P 1'
#
loop_
_entity.id
_entity.type
_entity.pdbx_description
1 polymer ?
#
loop_
_entity_poly.entity_id
_entity_poly.type
_entity_poly.pdbx_seq_one_letter_code
_entity_poly.pdbx_strand_id
1 'polypeptide(L)'
;KIFKNKLERRNIKVYTHRFTKGYPTDVDLIVSDEGYGANEYIQTKNPLVIVTGPGPGSGKLATCLSQLYHDYKKGKKSGYAKLETFPIWNLPLNHPVNVAYEAATADIKDFNLIDPFHLEAYNKTAINYNRDVEVFPILKRILEKITGKESVYKSPTDMGVNRAGFGIIDDEVVRKAAKQELIRRFFRYSCEYAIGFTDKETVQRAELLMKELDVKPEDRKVVEPARKAAEEAQRKGKGSDGIFCGAAIELKNGSIITGKNSVLMHAASSLILNTIKKLARIPDKIHLLSPNVIESIGALKEHVLNAKVVSLDLEEVLIALSISATTNPSAQLAMEKLKELQGCEVHLTHMPTPGDETGLRMLGVNLTSEPNFSTKSLNSRLITYVR
;
A
#
# COMPACT_ATOMS: atom_id res chain seq x y z
N LYS A 1 -16.32 14.03 22.12
CA LYS A 1 -16.66 15.45 22.41
C LYS A 1 -15.67 16.44 21.78
N ILE A 2 -14.35 16.36 22.06
CA ILE A 2 -13.34 17.30 21.51
C ILE A 2 -13.35 17.36 19.98
N PHE A 3 -13.38 16.21 19.30
CA PHE A 3 -13.39 16.14 17.84
C PHE A 3 -14.61 16.82 17.21
N LYS A 4 -15.81 16.55 17.75
CA LYS A 4 -17.07 17.23 17.37
C LYS A 4 -16.92 18.75 17.46
N ASN A 5 -16.49 19.26 18.61
CA ASN A 5 -16.31 20.71 18.81
C ASN A 5 -15.30 21.33 17.83
N LYS A 6 -14.22 20.60 17.49
CA LYS A 6 -13.21 21.06 16.53
C LYS A 6 -13.79 21.20 15.11
N LEU A 7 -14.67 20.29 14.71
CA LEU A 7 -15.36 20.34 13.42
C LEU A 7 -16.42 21.45 13.38
N GLU A 8 -17.24 21.57 14.43
CA GLU A 8 -18.29 22.57 14.51
C GLU A 8 -17.73 24.01 14.51
N ARG A 9 -16.59 24.24 15.18
CA ARG A 9 -15.87 25.53 15.13
C ARG A 9 -15.30 25.87 13.75
N ARG A 10 -15.24 24.90 12.84
CA ARG A 10 -14.86 25.08 11.43
C ARG A 10 -16.09 25.07 10.52
N ASN A 11 -17.28 25.30 11.08
CA ASN A 11 -18.56 25.31 10.37
C ASN A 11 -18.91 23.98 9.67
N ILE A 12 -18.37 22.86 10.16
CA ILE A 12 -18.74 21.51 9.70
C ILE A 12 -19.83 20.98 10.61
N LYS A 13 -21.02 20.74 10.07
CA LYS A 13 -22.15 20.17 10.81
C LYS A 13 -21.86 18.70 11.15
N VAL A 14 -21.98 18.33 12.43
CA VAL A 14 -21.67 17.00 12.93
C VAL A 14 -22.94 16.32 13.44
N TYR A 15 -23.21 15.14 12.89
CA TYR A 15 -24.29 14.24 13.32
C TYR A 15 -23.72 13.10 14.15
N THR A 16 -24.41 12.72 15.22
CA THR A 16 -23.97 11.62 16.10
C THR A 16 -24.93 10.44 15.98
N HIS A 17 -24.46 9.34 15.40
CA HIS A 17 -25.18 8.08 15.36
C HIS A 17 -24.80 7.21 16.55
N ARG A 18 -25.74 6.39 17.02
CA ARG A 18 -25.56 5.46 18.13
C ARG A 18 -25.38 4.04 17.58
N PHE A 19 -24.99 3.12 18.47
CA PHE A 19 -25.08 1.70 18.18
C PHE A 19 -26.54 1.34 17.81
N THR A 20 -26.72 0.66 16.68
CA THR A 20 -28.05 0.26 16.20
C THR A 20 -28.46 -1.03 16.89
N LYS A 21 -29.53 -0.99 17.69
CA LYS A 21 -30.04 -2.17 18.40
C LYS A 21 -30.44 -3.27 17.39
N GLY A 22 -30.18 -4.53 17.76
CA GLY A 22 -30.54 -5.69 16.95
C GLY A 22 -29.61 -5.97 15.76
N TYR A 23 -28.65 -5.09 15.46
CA TYR A 23 -27.79 -5.25 14.30
C TYR A 23 -26.80 -6.42 14.44
N PRO A 24 -26.60 -7.28 13.41
CA PRO A 24 -27.25 -7.28 12.09
C PRO A 24 -28.46 -8.22 11.97
N THR A 25 -28.84 -8.97 13.01
CA THR A 25 -29.72 -10.14 12.89
C THR A 25 -31.21 -9.86 13.06
N ASP A 26 -31.58 -8.89 13.89
CA ASP A 26 -32.97 -8.54 14.17
C ASP A 26 -33.43 -7.39 13.25
N VAL A 27 -33.80 -7.76 12.02
CA VAL A 27 -34.25 -6.81 10.98
C VAL A 27 -35.47 -6.00 11.43
N ASP A 28 -36.32 -6.55 12.30
CA ASP A 28 -37.51 -5.87 12.78
C ASP A 28 -37.16 -4.74 13.74
N LEU A 29 -36.24 -4.98 14.67
CA LEU A 29 -35.72 -3.96 15.57
C LEU A 29 -34.83 -2.94 14.85
N ILE A 30 -33.98 -3.39 13.91
CA ILE A 30 -33.10 -2.51 13.13
C ILE A 30 -33.91 -1.48 12.35
N VAL A 31 -34.95 -1.92 11.63
CA VAL A 31 -35.80 -1.04 10.80
C VAL A 31 -37.01 -0.58 11.61
N SER A 32 -36.72 0.11 12.70
CA SER A 32 -37.73 0.68 13.62
C SER A 32 -37.29 2.04 14.16
N ASP A 33 -38.15 2.68 14.95
CA ASP A 33 -37.83 3.91 15.66
C ASP A 33 -36.79 3.74 16.77
N GLU A 34 -36.63 2.53 17.30
CA GLU A 34 -35.57 2.19 18.26
C GLU A 34 -34.24 1.79 17.61
N GLY A 35 -34.29 1.36 16.34
CA GLY A 35 -33.13 1.02 15.52
C GLY A 35 -32.61 2.24 14.78
N TYR A 36 -32.78 2.27 13.45
CA TYR A 36 -32.35 3.40 12.63
C TYR A 36 -33.01 4.72 13.02
N GLY A 37 -34.26 4.73 13.46
CA GLY A 37 -34.96 5.95 13.85
C GLY A 37 -34.40 6.65 15.08
N ALA A 38 -33.58 5.97 15.89
CA ALA A 38 -32.89 6.56 17.02
C ALA A 38 -31.70 7.45 16.62
N ASN A 39 -31.25 7.35 15.36
CA ASN A 39 -30.19 8.19 14.82
C ASN A 39 -30.74 9.54 14.35
N GLU A 40 -29.90 10.58 14.39
CA GLU A 40 -30.29 11.87 13.83
C GLU A 40 -30.25 11.81 12.29
N TYR A 41 -31.31 12.29 11.67
CA TYR A 41 -31.40 12.44 10.22
C TYR A 41 -30.41 13.50 9.70
N ILE A 42 -29.49 13.06 8.85
CA ILE A 42 -28.52 13.91 8.17
C ILE A 42 -29.24 14.65 7.04
N GLN A 43 -29.29 15.98 7.15
CA GLN A 43 -29.89 16.81 6.12
C GLN A 43 -28.91 16.98 4.97
N THR A 44 -29.29 16.49 3.80
CA THR A 44 -28.50 16.55 2.57
C THR A 44 -29.15 17.49 1.56
N LYS A 45 -28.32 18.25 0.83
CA LYS A 45 -28.81 19.20 -0.20
C LYS A 45 -28.82 18.57 -1.60
N ASN A 46 -27.81 17.75 -1.88
CA ASN A 46 -27.62 17.14 -3.19
C ASN A 46 -28.32 15.77 -3.27
N PRO A 47 -28.82 15.39 -4.45
CA PRO A 47 -29.48 14.10 -4.65
C PRO A 47 -28.50 12.92 -4.57
N LEU A 48 -27.24 13.13 -4.95
CA LEU A 48 -26.16 12.15 -4.81
C LEU A 48 -25.30 12.52 -3.59
N VAL A 49 -25.17 11.56 -2.66
CA VAL A 49 -24.40 11.73 -1.42
C VAL A 49 -23.35 10.64 -1.37
N ILE A 50 -22.08 11.04 -1.36
CA ILE A 50 -20.95 10.12 -1.23
C ILE A 50 -20.65 9.95 0.25
N VAL A 51 -20.78 8.71 0.75
CA VAL A 51 -20.44 8.36 2.13
C VAL A 51 -19.06 7.71 2.15
N THR A 52 -18.12 8.33 2.86
CA THR A 52 -16.74 7.87 2.99
C THR A 52 -16.30 7.82 4.46
N GLY A 53 -15.18 7.15 4.74
CA GLY A 53 -14.62 7.00 6.08
C GLY A 53 -13.15 6.58 6.05
N PRO A 54 -12.42 6.77 7.17
CA PRO A 54 -10.96 6.61 7.21
C PRO A 54 -10.47 5.17 7.01
N GLY A 55 -11.34 4.17 7.19
CA GLY A 55 -11.00 2.76 7.03
C GLY A 55 -12.20 1.82 7.19
N PRO A 56 -11.98 0.51 7.24
CA PRO A 56 -12.99 -0.49 7.58
C PRO A 56 -13.66 -0.22 8.94
N GLY A 57 -14.86 -0.74 9.16
CA GLY A 57 -15.54 -0.63 10.46
C GLY A 57 -16.06 0.77 10.83
N SER A 58 -15.89 1.77 9.97
CA SER A 58 -16.29 3.17 10.26
C SER A 58 -17.81 3.46 10.15
N GLY A 59 -18.66 2.44 10.08
CA GLY A 59 -20.12 2.58 10.06
C GLY A 59 -20.74 3.07 8.73
N LYS A 60 -19.99 3.13 7.62
CA LYS A 60 -20.47 3.68 6.33
C LYS A 60 -21.81 3.10 5.87
N LEU A 61 -21.91 1.77 5.82
CA LEU A 61 -23.13 1.07 5.41
C LEU A 61 -24.30 1.38 6.34
N ALA A 62 -24.08 1.31 7.66
CA ALA A 62 -25.11 1.60 8.65
C ALA A 62 -25.61 3.05 8.53
N THR A 63 -24.74 4.03 8.28
CA THR A 63 -25.13 5.41 8.01
C THR A 63 -25.96 5.54 6.74
N CYS A 64 -25.60 4.86 5.65
CA CYS A 64 -26.39 4.85 4.41
C CYS A 64 -27.80 4.28 4.63
N LEU A 65 -27.91 3.13 5.32
CA LEU A 65 -29.19 2.47 5.58
C LEU A 65 -30.06 3.25 6.57
N SER A 66 -29.44 3.88 7.58
CA SER A 66 -30.11 4.81 8.49
C SER A 66 -30.70 6.02 7.74
N GLN A 67 -29.93 6.60 6.81
CA GLN A 67 -30.43 7.67 5.95
C GLN A 67 -31.57 7.23 5.04
N LEU A 68 -31.46 6.04 4.45
CA LEU A 68 -32.50 5.45 3.61
C LEU A 68 -33.81 5.28 4.41
N TYR A 69 -33.73 4.74 5.64
CA TYR A 69 -34.87 4.61 6.54
C TYR A 69 -35.57 5.96 6.78
N HIS A 70 -34.82 6.99 7.15
CA HIS A 70 -35.39 8.31 7.40
C HIS A 70 -35.97 8.98 6.15
N ASP A 71 -35.33 8.82 4.98
CA ASP A 71 -35.86 9.32 3.70
C ASP A 71 -37.23 8.69 3.42
N TYR A 72 -37.34 7.36 3.54
CA TYR A 72 -38.59 6.65 3.30
C TYR A 72 -39.69 7.01 4.32
N LYS A 73 -39.34 7.14 5.61
CA LYS A 73 -40.27 7.63 6.65
C LYS A 73 -40.83 9.03 6.33
N LYS A 74 -40.08 9.84 5.60
CA LYS A 74 -40.46 11.20 5.16
C LYS A 74 -41.08 11.23 3.76
N GLY A 75 -41.38 10.08 3.15
CA GLY A 75 -41.95 9.98 1.80
C GLY A 75 -40.97 10.29 0.66
N LYS A 76 -39.66 10.40 0.95
CA LYS A 76 -38.61 10.60 -0.05
C LYS A 76 -38.07 9.24 -0.49
N LYS A 77 -38.13 8.96 -1.79
CA LYS A 77 -37.57 7.72 -2.37
C LYS A 77 -36.09 7.94 -2.67
N SER A 78 -35.22 7.36 -1.86
CA SER A 78 -33.78 7.30 -2.11
C SER A 78 -33.31 5.86 -2.33
N GLY A 79 -32.04 5.67 -2.66
CA GLY A 79 -31.45 4.36 -2.92
C GLY A 79 -30.06 4.24 -2.29
N TYR A 80 -29.54 3.03 -2.27
CA TYR A 80 -28.20 2.72 -1.79
C TYR A 80 -27.44 1.94 -2.87
N ALA A 81 -26.23 2.37 -3.17
CA ALA A 81 -25.32 1.64 -4.04
C ALA A 81 -23.91 1.63 -3.45
N LYS A 82 -23.09 0.66 -3.88
CA LYS A 82 -21.72 0.49 -3.39
C LYS A 82 -20.72 0.74 -4.51
N LEU A 83 -19.76 1.63 -4.26
CA LEU A 83 -18.64 1.87 -5.17
C LEU A 83 -17.37 1.29 -4.56
N GLU A 84 -16.92 0.17 -5.13
CA GLU A 84 -15.62 -0.44 -4.85
C GLU A 84 -14.91 -0.71 -6.17
N THR A 85 -13.62 -0.41 -6.23
CA THR A 85 -12.82 -0.62 -7.44
C THR A 85 -12.45 -2.09 -7.61
N PHE A 86 -12.21 -2.79 -6.50
CA PHE A 86 -11.79 -4.19 -6.48
C PHE A 86 -12.65 -5.02 -5.51
N PRO A 87 -12.92 -6.30 -5.81
CA PRO A 87 -12.56 -6.97 -7.06
C PRO A 87 -13.32 -6.38 -8.27
N ILE A 88 -12.79 -6.57 -9.48
CA ILE A 88 -13.46 -6.16 -10.71
C ILE A 88 -14.41 -7.29 -11.11
N TRP A 89 -15.70 -7.07 -10.90
CA TRP A 89 -16.75 -8.09 -11.02
C TRP A 89 -16.82 -8.77 -12.39
N ASN A 90 -16.49 -8.05 -13.46
CA ASN A 90 -16.55 -8.55 -14.83
C ASN A 90 -15.22 -9.08 -15.37
N LEU A 91 -14.20 -9.23 -14.51
CA LEU A 91 -12.98 -9.99 -14.82
C LEU A 91 -13.04 -11.37 -14.17
N PRO A 92 -12.42 -12.41 -14.75
CA PRO A 92 -12.37 -13.74 -14.15
C PRO A 92 -11.78 -13.75 -12.73
N LEU A 93 -12.14 -14.77 -11.94
CA LEU A 93 -11.62 -14.96 -10.59
C LEU A 93 -10.09 -15.03 -10.57
N ASN A 94 -9.52 -15.83 -11.47
CA ASN A 94 -8.08 -16.01 -11.65
C ASN A 94 -7.40 -14.92 -12.49
N HIS A 95 -8.11 -13.82 -12.79
CA HIS A 95 -7.50 -12.70 -13.49
C HIS A 95 -6.43 -12.06 -12.59
N PRO A 96 -5.20 -11.79 -13.05
CA PRO A 96 -4.13 -11.25 -12.21
C PRO A 96 -4.52 -9.99 -11.42
N VAL A 97 -5.37 -9.13 -11.99
CA VAL A 97 -5.90 -7.93 -11.30
C VAL A 97 -6.70 -8.29 -10.04
N ASN A 98 -7.58 -9.30 -10.12
CA ASN A 98 -8.37 -9.74 -8.97
C ASN A 98 -7.49 -10.47 -7.94
N VAL A 99 -6.57 -11.31 -8.41
CA VAL A 99 -5.61 -12.02 -7.55
C VAL A 99 -4.67 -11.03 -6.82
N ALA A 100 -4.22 -9.97 -7.48
CA ALA A 100 -3.40 -8.94 -6.87
C ALA A 100 -4.18 -8.15 -5.80
N TYR A 101 -5.48 -7.92 -5.99
CA TYR A 101 -6.34 -7.36 -4.94
C TYR A 101 -6.42 -8.29 -3.73
N GLU A 102 -6.62 -9.59 -3.95
CA GLU A 102 -6.68 -10.56 -2.86
C GLU A 102 -5.35 -10.65 -2.09
N ALA A 103 -4.23 -10.59 -2.80
CA ALA A 103 -2.92 -10.47 -2.17
C ALA A 103 -2.73 -9.14 -1.45
N ALA A 104 -3.47 -8.09 -1.76
CA ALA A 104 -3.43 -6.83 -1.03
C ALA A 104 -4.32 -6.82 0.23
N THR A 105 -5.18 -7.83 0.39
CA THR A 105 -6.12 -7.99 1.52
C THR A 105 -5.89 -9.27 2.31
N ALA A 106 -4.75 -9.95 2.10
CA ALA A 106 -4.43 -11.22 2.75
C ALA A 106 -4.41 -11.12 4.28
N ASP A 107 -4.05 -9.95 4.82
CA ASP A 107 -3.99 -9.64 6.25
C ASP A 107 -5.38 -9.53 6.90
N ILE A 108 -6.38 -9.05 6.15
CA ILE A 108 -7.77 -8.93 6.62
C ILE A 108 -8.66 -10.10 6.20
N LYS A 109 -8.08 -11.12 5.55
CA LYS A 109 -8.72 -12.37 5.14
C LYS A 109 -9.93 -12.19 4.21
N ASP A 110 -9.94 -11.10 3.43
CA ASP A 110 -10.90 -10.95 2.34
C ASP A 110 -10.40 -11.75 1.13
N PHE A 111 -11.24 -12.63 0.58
CA PHE A 111 -10.92 -13.46 -0.58
C PHE A 111 -12.00 -13.36 -1.65
N ASN A 112 -11.59 -13.47 -2.90
CA ASN A 112 -12.49 -13.37 -4.04
C ASN A 112 -13.24 -14.70 -4.24
N LEU A 113 -14.48 -14.62 -4.71
CA LEU A 113 -15.27 -15.78 -5.10
C LEU A 113 -16.30 -15.41 -6.19
N ILE A 114 -16.89 -16.42 -6.81
CA ILE A 114 -17.97 -16.23 -7.77
C ILE A 114 -19.24 -15.86 -7.01
N ASP A 115 -19.87 -14.74 -7.34
CA ASP A 115 -21.14 -14.33 -6.75
C ASP A 115 -22.24 -15.37 -7.05
N PRO A 116 -22.66 -16.17 -6.04
CA PRO A 116 -23.63 -17.23 -6.27
C PRO A 116 -25.02 -16.65 -6.58
N PHE A 117 -25.36 -15.48 -6.02
CA PHE A 117 -26.65 -14.84 -6.24
C PHE A 117 -26.77 -14.29 -7.66
N HIS A 118 -25.69 -13.72 -8.21
CA HIS A 118 -25.67 -13.24 -9.59
C HIS A 118 -25.74 -14.41 -10.58
N LEU A 119 -25.03 -15.50 -10.28
CA LEU A 119 -25.06 -16.71 -11.08
C LEU A 119 -26.47 -17.33 -11.10
N GLU A 120 -27.12 -17.46 -9.95
CA GLU A 120 -28.49 -17.99 -9.86
C GLU A 120 -29.52 -17.10 -10.57
N ALA A 121 -29.44 -15.78 -10.37
CA ALA A 121 -30.44 -14.85 -10.91
C ALA A 121 -30.32 -14.62 -12.42
N TYR A 122 -29.11 -14.70 -12.98
CA TYR A 122 -28.83 -14.28 -14.36
C TYR A 122 -28.10 -15.33 -15.20
N ASN A 123 -27.69 -16.45 -14.63
CA ASN A 123 -26.80 -17.44 -15.25
C ASN A 123 -25.52 -16.81 -15.83
N LYS A 124 -24.96 -15.82 -15.13
CA LYS A 124 -23.76 -15.08 -15.49
C LYS A 124 -22.76 -15.11 -14.35
N THR A 125 -21.52 -15.43 -14.66
CA THR A 125 -20.42 -15.36 -13.68
C THR A 125 -20.05 -13.91 -13.42
N ALA A 126 -20.02 -13.53 -12.15
CA ALA A 126 -19.48 -12.27 -11.66
C ALA A 126 -18.62 -12.53 -10.42
N ILE A 127 -17.61 -11.71 -10.20
CA ILE A 127 -16.69 -11.85 -9.07
C ILE A 127 -17.06 -10.87 -7.97
N ASN A 128 -17.15 -11.39 -6.75
CA ASN A 128 -17.33 -10.64 -5.53
C ASN A 128 -16.37 -11.19 -4.46
N TYR A 129 -16.57 -10.86 -3.19
CA TYR A 129 -15.74 -11.33 -2.10
C TYR A 129 -16.60 -11.77 -0.91
N ASN A 130 -16.00 -12.59 -0.04
CA ASN A 130 -16.70 -13.33 1.02
C ASN A 130 -17.62 -12.46 1.89
N ARG A 131 -17.11 -11.33 2.39
CA ARG A 131 -17.86 -10.48 3.33
C ARG A 131 -19.15 -9.91 2.73
N ASP A 132 -19.12 -9.48 1.48
CA ASP A 132 -20.29 -8.91 0.82
C ASP A 132 -21.31 -9.99 0.47
N VAL A 133 -20.84 -11.15 0.01
CA VAL A 133 -21.68 -12.31 -0.30
C VAL A 133 -22.37 -12.84 0.97
N GLU A 134 -21.64 -12.94 2.09
CA GLU A 134 -22.19 -13.37 3.38
C GLU A 134 -23.25 -12.41 3.92
N VAL A 135 -23.05 -11.09 3.76
CA VAL A 135 -23.96 -10.06 4.32
C VAL A 135 -25.15 -9.79 3.41
N PHE A 136 -25.07 -10.08 2.10
CA PHE A 136 -26.08 -9.72 1.12
C PHE A 136 -27.52 -10.15 1.49
N PRO A 137 -27.81 -11.38 1.97
CA PRO A 137 -29.17 -11.78 2.32
C PRO A 137 -29.81 -10.90 3.40
N ILE A 138 -29.02 -10.49 4.40
CA ILE A 138 -29.47 -9.61 5.48
C ILE A 138 -29.74 -8.21 4.92
N LEU A 139 -28.81 -7.69 4.10
CA LEU A 139 -28.93 -6.38 3.49
C LEU A 139 -30.15 -6.29 2.57
N LYS A 140 -30.41 -7.33 1.77
CA LYS A 140 -31.60 -7.45 0.94
C LYS A 140 -32.88 -7.32 1.76
N ARG A 141 -32.99 -8.06 2.88
CA ARG A 141 -34.16 -7.98 3.79
C ARG A 141 -34.33 -6.60 4.42
N ILE A 142 -33.23 -5.94 4.81
CA ILE A 142 -33.28 -4.57 5.34
C ILE A 142 -33.80 -3.59 4.28
N LEU A 143 -33.30 -3.67 3.05
CA LEU A 143 -33.78 -2.83 1.94
C LEU A 143 -35.26 -3.08 1.65
N GLU A 144 -35.70 -4.32 1.62
CA GLU A 144 -37.10 -4.68 1.40
C GLU A 144 -38.01 -4.12 2.50
N LYS A 145 -37.59 -4.23 3.77
CA LYS A 145 -38.36 -3.70 4.91
C LYS A 145 -38.41 -2.18 4.92
N ILE A 146 -37.32 -1.48 4.57
CA ILE A 146 -37.32 -0.02 4.48
C ILE A 146 -38.21 0.46 3.33
N THR A 147 -38.13 -0.21 2.17
CA THR A 147 -38.78 0.25 0.93
C THR A 147 -40.23 -0.23 0.78
N GLY A 148 -40.62 -1.28 1.52
CA GLY A 148 -41.92 -1.93 1.41
C GLY A 148 -42.13 -2.67 0.09
N LYS A 149 -41.05 -2.98 -0.63
CA LYS A 149 -41.05 -3.61 -1.96
C LYS A 149 -39.93 -4.63 -2.07
N GLU A 150 -40.02 -5.52 -3.06
CA GLU A 150 -38.92 -6.40 -3.41
C GLU A 150 -37.65 -5.59 -3.75
N SER A 151 -36.49 -6.08 -3.32
CA SER A 151 -35.21 -5.44 -3.59
C SER A 151 -34.93 -5.36 -5.08
N VAL A 152 -34.47 -4.19 -5.55
CA VAL A 152 -33.98 -4.01 -6.92
C VAL A 152 -32.67 -4.78 -7.18
N TYR A 153 -31.95 -5.14 -6.12
CA TYR A 153 -30.71 -5.92 -6.18
C TYR A 153 -31.02 -7.40 -5.98
N LYS A 154 -30.63 -8.23 -6.94
CA LYS A 154 -30.71 -9.69 -6.84
C LYS A 154 -29.41 -10.31 -6.37
N SER A 155 -28.31 -9.55 -6.43
CA SER A 155 -26.97 -9.95 -6.02
C SER A 155 -26.16 -8.76 -5.48
N PRO A 156 -25.06 -8.99 -4.71
CA PRO A 156 -24.14 -7.93 -4.34
C PRO A 156 -23.44 -7.32 -5.57
N THR A 157 -23.31 -8.07 -6.67
CA THR A 157 -22.86 -7.51 -7.96
C THR A 157 -23.79 -6.40 -8.48
N ASP A 158 -25.12 -6.57 -8.40
CA ASP A 158 -26.07 -5.54 -8.86
C ASP A 158 -26.02 -4.28 -7.98
N MET A 159 -25.68 -4.45 -6.70
CA MET A 159 -25.51 -3.37 -5.74
C MET A 159 -24.26 -2.53 -6.03
N GLY A 160 -23.29 -3.12 -6.72
CA GLY A 160 -22.07 -2.47 -7.18
C GLY A 160 -22.29 -1.53 -8.36
N VAL A 161 -21.57 -0.41 -8.39
CA VAL A 161 -21.56 0.52 -9.54
C VAL A 161 -20.22 0.58 -10.27
N ASN A 162 -19.35 -0.40 -10.03
CA ASN A 162 -18.00 -0.43 -10.58
C ASN A 162 -18.01 -0.61 -12.11
N ARG A 163 -17.26 0.25 -12.80
CA ARG A 163 -17.06 0.22 -14.26
C ARG A 163 -15.59 0.07 -14.67
N ALA A 164 -14.68 -0.15 -13.73
CA ALA A 164 -13.23 -0.18 -13.98
C ALA A 164 -12.82 -1.20 -15.04
N GLY A 165 -13.41 -2.41 -15.02
CA GLY A 165 -13.10 -3.46 -16.01
C GLY A 165 -13.42 -3.07 -17.45
N PHE A 166 -14.42 -2.21 -17.68
CA PHE A 166 -14.76 -1.71 -19.01
C PHE A 166 -13.77 -0.65 -19.53
N GLY A 167 -12.96 -0.07 -18.65
CA GLY A 167 -11.94 0.92 -18.99
C GLY A 167 -10.58 0.31 -19.33
N ILE A 168 -10.43 -1.02 -19.28
CA ILE A 168 -9.19 -1.70 -19.64
C ILE A 168 -9.07 -1.71 -21.17
N ILE A 169 -8.11 -0.94 -21.69
CA ILE A 169 -7.81 -0.84 -23.12
C ILE A 169 -6.72 -1.83 -23.58
N ASP A 170 -5.91 -2.33 -22.65
CA ASP A 170 -4.84 -3.30 -22.89
C ASP A 170 -4.76 -4.25 -21.69
N ASP A 171 -5.27 -5.47 -21.88
CA ASP A 171 -5.34 -6.51 -20.85
C ASP A 171 -3.95 -7.03 -20.46
N GLU A 172 -3.02 -7.11 -21.41
CA GLU A 172 -1.67 -7.63 -21.17
C GLU A 172 -0.85 -6.69 -20.29
N VAL A 173 -1.00 -5.38 -20.47
CA VAL A 173 -0.34 -4.38 -19.61
C VAL A 173 -0.84 -4.49 -18.17
N VAL A 174 -2.15 -4.57 -17.96
CA VAL A 174 -2.70 -4.67 -16.58
C VAL A 174 -2.39 -6.01 -15.93
N ARG A 175 -2.34 -7.12 -16.69
CA ARG A 175 -1.89 -8.43 -16.20
C ARG A 175 -0.46 -8.37 -15.69
N LYS A 176 0.46 -7.82 -16.48
CA LYS A 176 1.87 -7.68 -16.10
C LYS A 176 2.04 -6.79 -14.86
N ALA A 177 1.33 -5.66 -14.81
CA ALA A 177 1.37 -4.77 -13.67
C ALA A 177 0.84 -5.43 -12.38
N ALA A 178 -0.26 -6.18 -12.47
CA ALA A 178 -0.85 -6.89 -11.35
C ALA A 178 0.05 -8.02 -10.83
N LYS A 179 0.71 -8.78 -11.73
CA LYS A 179 1.73 -9.76 -11.34
C LYS A 179 2.90 -9.12 -10.59
N GLN A 180 3.36 -7.94 -11.01
CA GLN A 180 4.40 -7.21 -10.27
C GLN A 180 3.90 -6.76 -8.89
N GLU A 181 2.66 -6.29 -8.76
CA GLU A 181 2.08 -5.92 -7.46
C GLU A 181 2.00 -7.12 -6.51
N LEU A 182 1.65 -8.30 -7.02
CA LEU A 182 1.65 -9.54 -6.25
C LEU A 182 3.03 -9.86 -5.65
N ILE A 183 4.11 -9.72 -6.44
CA ILE A 183 5.48 -9.87 -5.95
C ILE A 183 5.80 -8.83 -4.86
N ARG A 184 5.37 -7.57 -5.05
CA ARG A 184 5.57 -6.52 -4.04
C ARG A 184 4.87 -6.87 -2.72
N ARG A 185 3.64 -7.39 -2.77
CA ARG A 185 2.89 -7.83 -1.58
C ARG A 185 3.57 -8.98 -0.86
N PHE A 186 4.06 -9.98 -1.60
CA PHE A 186 4.82 -11.07 -1.02
C PHE A 186 6.05 -10.59 -0.24
N PHE A 187 6.88 -9.71 -0.83
CA PHE A 187 8.05 -9.16 -0.13
C PHE A 187 7.67 -8.31 1.08
N ARG A 188 6.61 -7.50 0.95
CA ARG A 188 6.10 -6.66 2.03
C ARG A 188 5.68 -7.51 3.24
N TYR A 189 4.81 -8.51 3.03
CA TYR A 189 4.37 -9.37 4.12
C TYR A 189 5.50 -10.19 4.70
N SER A 190 6.46 -10.63 3.88
CA SER A 190 7.67 -11.31 4.37
C SER A 190 8.45 -10.43 5.34
N CYS A 191 8.62 -9.14 5.03
CA CYS A 191 9.28 -8.18 5.91
C CYS A 191 8.44 -7.90 7.17
N GLU A 192 7.13 -7.66 7.02
CA GLU A 192 6.21 -7.42 8.14
C GLU A 192 6.17 -8.61 9.11
N TYR A 193 6.23 -9.85 8.60
CA TYR A 193 6.31 -11.06 9.41
C TYR A 193 7.64 -11.12 10.17
N ALA A 194 8.76 -10.83 9.51
CA ALA A 194 10.09 -10.86 10.13
C ALA A 194 10.25 -9.87 11.29
N ILE A 195 9.47 -8.79 11.31
CA ILE A 195 9.45 -7.80 12.40
C ILE A 195 8.24 -7.93 13.34
N GLY A 196 7.37 -8.93 13.13
CA GLY A 196 6.27 -9.29 14.03
C GLY A 196 4.96 -8.49 13.86
N PHE A 197 4.71 -7.87 12.70
CA PHE A 197 3.47 -7.13 12.42
C PHE A 197 2.34 -7.96 11.81
N THR A 198 2.65 -9.11 11.22
CA THR A 198 1.65 -9.99 10.60
C THR A 198 1.95 -11.45 10.90
N ASP A 199 0.99 -12.31 10.67
CA ASP A 199 1.09 -13.75 10.87
C ASP A 199 1.71 -14.44 9.65
N LYS A 200 2.26 -15.64 9.89
CA LYS A 200 2.83 -16.49 8.83
C LYS A 200 1.79 -16.85 7.76
N GLU A 201 0.52 -16.98 8.15
CA GLU A 201 -0.61 -17.26 7.26
C GLU A 201 -0.72 -16.22 6.13
N THR A 202 -0.49 -14.94 6.43
CA THR A 202 -0.55 -13.85 5.45
C THR A 202 0.49 -14.01 4.35
N VAL A 203 1.74 -14.35 4.74
CA VAL A 203 2.84 -14.60 3.79
C VAL A 203 2.54 -15.83 2.93
N GLN A 204 2.06 -16.91 3.55
CA GLN A 204 1.69 -18.14 2.84
C GLN A 204 0.55 -17.93 1.85
N ARG A 205 -0.42 -17.06 2.18
CA ARG A 205 -1.51 -16.71 1.26
C ARG A 205 -0.97 -16.00 0.01
N ALA A 206 -0.12 -14.99 0.19
CA ALA A 206 0.50 -14.30 -0.95
C ALA A 206 1.36 -15.24 -1.80
N GLU A 207 2.10 -16.16 -1.17
CA GLU A 207 2.91 -17.17 -1.86
C GLU A 207 2.04 -18.16 -2.67
N LEU A 208 0.89 -18.58 -2.12
CA LEU A 208 -0.05 -19.44 -2.84
C LEU A 208 -0.61 -18.74 -4.08
N LEU A 209 -1.04 -17.49 -3.95
CA LEU A 209 -1.55 -16.69 -5.07
C LEU A 209 -0.49 -16.47 -6.16
N MET A 210 0.79 -16.33 -5.77
CA MET A 210 1.91 -16.31 -6.72
C MET A 210 2.03 -17.62 -7.50
N LYS A 211 1.94 -18.77 -6.80
CA LYS A 211 1.98 -20.10 -7.44
C LYS A 211 0.80 -20.31 -8.41
N GLU A 212 -0.39 -19.86 -8.05
CA GLU A 212 -1.59 -19.95 -8.92
C GLU A 212 -1.44 -19.18 -10.24
N LEU A 213 -0.64 -18.11 -10.26
CA LEU A 213 -0.37 -17.30 -11.46
C LEU A 213 0.96 -17.61 -12.15
N ASP A 214 1.67 -18.64 -11.69
CA ASP A 214 3.04 -19.00 -12.11
C ASP A 214 3.97 -17.78 -12.06
N VAL A 215 3.99 -17.09 -10.93
CA VAL A 215 4.83 -15.92 -10.67
C VAL A 215 5.84 -16.25 -9.59
N LYS A 216 7.09 -15.85 -9.82
CA LYS A 216 8.21 -16.04 -8.89
C LYS A 216 8.76 -14.70 -8.43
N PRO A 217 9.38 -14.62 -7.23
CA PRO A 217 10.03 -13.39 -6.78
C PRO A 217 11.04 -12.87 -7.82
N GLU A 218 11.73 -13.77 -8.52
CA GLU A 218 12.75 -13.47 -9.54
C GLU A 218 12.18 -12.84 -10.82
N ASP A 219 10.87 -12.92 -11.06
CA ASP A 219 10.20 -12.23 -12.19
C ASP A 219 10.24 -10.70 -12.01
N ARG A 220 10.53 -10.22 -10.81
CA ARG A 220 10.91 -8.84 -10.56
C ARG A 220 12.40 -8.67 -10.88
N LYS A 221 12.68 -8.05 -12.03
CA LYS A 221 14.03 -7.94 -12.63
C LYS A 221 15.14 -7.39 -11.73
N VAL A 222 14.81 -6.63 -10.69
CA VAL A 222 15.78 -6.05 -9.75
C VAL A 222 16.17 -6.97 -8.60
N VAL A 223 15.47 -8.09 -8.38
CA VAL A 223 15.74 -9.02 -7.28
C VAL A 223 17.11 -9.70 -7.45
N GLU A 224 17.29 -10.41 -8.57
CA GLU A 224 18.53 -11.15 -8.84
C GLU A 224 19.78 -10.25 -8.91
N PRO A 225 19.76 -9.08 -9.57
CA PRO A 225 20.88 -8.13 -9.54
C PRO A 225 21.25 -7.64 -8.14
N ALA A 226 20.26 -7.41 -7.26
CA ALA A 226 20.52 -6.99 -5.89
C ALA A 226 21.20 -8.12 -5.09
N ARG A 227 20.74 -9.37 -5.23
CA ARG A 227 21.36 -10.56 -4.61
C ARG A 227 22.81 -10.72 -5.05
N LYS A 228 23.06 -10.69 -6.36
CA LYS A 228 24.42 -10.77 -6.92
C LYS A 228 25.32 -9.64 -6.44
N ALA A 229 24.78 -8.43 -6.24
CA ALA A 229 25.55 -7.33 -5.68
C ALA A 229 25.98 -7.58 -4.22
N ALA A 230 25.14 -8.23 -3.41
CA ALA A 230 25.47 -8.63 -2.05
C ALA A 230 26.53 -9.74 -2.03
N GLU A 231 26.40 -10.77 -2.88
CA GLU A 231 27.40 -11.84 -3.03
C GLU A 231 28.76 -11.30 -3.49
N GLU A 232 28.75 -10.38 -4.46
CA GLU A 232 29.99 -9.74 -4.93
C GLU A 232 30.63 -8.87 -3.84
N ALA A 233 29.80 -8.19 -3.03
CA ALA A 233 30.25 -7.43 -1.88
C ALA A 233 30.95 -8.33 -0.85
N GLN A 234 30.35 -9.49 -0.54
CA GLN A 234 30.94 -10.50 0.34
C GLN A 234 32.28 -11.02 -0.19
N ARG A 235 32.32 -11.45 -1.46
CA ARG A 235 33.55 -11.97 -2.09
C ARG A 235 34.69 -10.95 -2.11
N LYS A 236 34.37 -9.65 -2.26
CA LYS A 236 35.36 -8.56 -2.29
C LYS A 236 35.65 -7.96 -0.92
N GLY A 237 35.02 -8.46 0.16
CA GLY A 237 35.14 -7.88 1.50
C GLY A 237 34.62 -6.44 1.61
N LYS A 238 33.76 -6.00 0.68
CA LYS A 238 33.21 -4.65 0.64
C LYS A 238 31.87 -4.61 1.37
N GLY A 239 31.92 -4.51 2.69
CA GLY A 239 30.76 -4.41 3.58
C GLY A 239 31.10 -3.62 4.84
N SER A 240 30.31 -3.79 5.91
CA SER A 240 30.60 -3.23 7.24
C SER A 240 30.24 -4.27 8.31
N ASP A 241 31.10 -4.46 9.31
CA ASP A 241 30.88 -5.35 10.46
C ASP A 241 30.53 -6.82 10.12
N GLY A 242 31.03 -7.30 8.97
CA GLY A 242 30.73 -8.64 8.44
C GLY A 242 29.35 -8.77 7.79
N ILE A 243 28.65 -7.65 7.55
CA ILE A 243 27.35 -7.58 6.87
C ILE A 243 27.57 -7.10 5.43
N PHE A 244 27.00 -7.83 4.48
CA PHE A 244 27.10 -7.55 3.05
C PHE A 244 25.69 -7.41 2.47
N CYS A 245 25.38 -6.20 2.01
CA CYS A 245 24.08 -5.82 1.51
C CYS A 245 24.19 -5.38 0.05
N GLY A 246 23.22 -5.80 -0.76
CA GLY A 246 23.07 -5.44 -2.15
C GLY A 246 21.78 -4.68 -2.41
N ALA A 247 21.80 -3.91 -3.48
CA ALA A 247 20.68 -3.11 -3.93
C ALA A 247 20.68 -3.01 -5.46
N ALA A 248 19.51 -2.91 -6.07
CA ALA A 248 19.38 -2.70 -7.51
C ALA A 248 18.18 -1.81 -7.85
N ILE A 249 18.30 -1.09 -8.98
CA ILE A 249 17.25 -0.24 -9.57
C ILE A 249 17.12 -0.53 -11.05
N GLU A 250 15.88 -0.64 -11.55
CA GLU A 250 15.55 -0.65 -12.97
C GLU A 250 15.11 0.76 -13.39
N LEU A 251 15.86 1.35 -14.31
CA LEU A 251 15.55 2.66 -14.89
C LEU A 251 14.44 2.53 -15.95
N LYS A 252 13.83 3.66 -16.31
CA LYS A 252 12.76 3.74 -17.34
C LYS A 252 13.15 3.18 -18.70
N ASN A 253 14.45 3.15 -19.01
CA ASN A 253 14.99 2.55 -20.25
C ASN A 253 15.29 1.04 -20.13
N GLY A 254 14.93 0.41 -19.01
CA GLY A 254 15.18 -1.01 -18.72
C GLY A 254 16.61 -1.32 -18.25
N SER A 255 17.49 -0.32 -18.15
CA SER A 255 18.85 -0.55 -17.64
C SER A 255 18.84 -0.78 -16.13
N ILE A 256 19.68 -1.71 -15.67
CA ILE A 256 19.79 -2.07 -14.27
C ILE A 256 21.10 -1.56 -13.71
N ILE A 257 21.02 -0.88 -12.57
CA ILE A 257 22.17 -0.36 -11.82
C ILE A 257 22.14 -0.96 -10.42
N THR A 258 23.31 -1.26 -9.88
CA THR A 258 23.44 -1.88 -8.56
C THR A 258 24.23 -1.01 -7.59
N GLY A 259 24.00 -1.25 -6.29
CA GLY A 259 24.70 -0.65 -5.17
C GLY A 259 25.04 -1.72 -4.14
N LYS A 260 26.09 -1.48 -3.37
CA LYS A 260 26.51 -2.34 -2.27
C LYS A 260 26.97 -1.51 -1.09
N ASN A 261 26.77 -2.02 0.12
CA ASN A 261 27.23 -1.33 1.31
C ASN A 261 28.76 -1.31 1.40
N SER A 262 29.26 -0.42 2.24
CA SER A 262 30.67 -0.29 2.60
C SER A 262 30.76 0.34 3.99
N VAL A 263 31.99 0.50 4.50
CA VAL A 263 32.24 1.23 5.74
C VAL A 263 31.72 2.67 5.69
N LEU A 264 31.72 3.30 4.51
CA LEU A 264 31.31 4.71 4.35
C LEU A 264 29.80 4.90 4.22
N MET A 265 29.08 3.96 3.59
CA MET A 265 27.69 4.17 3.21
C MET A 265 26.91 2.88 3.02
N HIS A 266 25.59 2.98 3.16
CA HIS A 266 24.65 1.89 2.93
C HIS A 266 24.51 1.53 1.45
N ALA A 267 23.94 0.35 1.19
CA ALA A 267 23.72 -0.12 -0.19
C ALA A 267 22.73 0.76 -0.95
N ALA A 268 21.68 1.28 -0.29
CA ALA A 268 20.74 2.22 -0.87
C ALA A 268 21.42 3.54 -1.28
N SER A 269 22.25 4.11 -0.41
CA SER A 269 23.04 5.31 -0.69
C SER A 269 23.97 5.11 -1.89
N SER A 270 24.72 3.99 -1.90
CA SER A 270 25.59 3.64 -3.03
C SER A 270 24.81 3.46 -4.33
N LEU A 271 23.64 2.81 -4.28
CA LEU A 271 22.77 2.62 -5.44
C LEU A 271 22.39 3.96 -6.06
N ILE A 272 21.88 4.89 -5.25
CA ILE A 272 21.41 6.18 -5.73
C ILE A 272 22.56 6.98 -6.33
N LEU A 273 23.73 7.05 -5.67
CA LEU A 273 24.90 7.74 -6.21
C LEU A 273 25.38 7.14 -7.54
N ASN A 274 25.48 5.81 -7.64
CA ASN A 274 25.86 5.14 -8.89
C ASN A 274 24.86 5.46 -10.01
N THR A 275 23.57 5.49 -9.66
CA THR A 275 22.48 5.72 -10.60
C THR A 275 22.51 7.13 -11.16
N ILE A 276 22.61 8.15 -10.31
CA ILE A 276 22.66 9.54 -10.76
C ILE A 276 23.95 9.86 -11.52
N LYS A 277 25.09 9.23 -11.16
CA LYS A 277 26.32 9.32 -11.96
C LYS A 277 26.11 8.78 -13.37
N LYS A 278 25.47 7.61 -13.49
CA LYS A 278 25.17 7.00 -14.79
C LYS A 278 24.25 7.88 -15.63
N LEU A 279 23.17 8.40 -15.05
CA LEU A 279 22.23 9.30 -15.72
C LEU A 279 22.86 10.63 -16.15
N ALA A 280 23.75 11.18 -15.32
CA ALA A 280 24.50 12.40 -15.62
C ALA A 280 25.72 12.17 -16.51
N ARG A 281 26.01 10.92 -16.91
CA ARG A 281 27.21 10.51 -17.67
C ARG A 281 28.53 10.93 -16.99
N ILE A 282 28.53 10.93 -15.66
CA ILE A 282 29.70 11.24 -14.84
C ILE A 282 30.56 9.97 -14.71
N PRO A 283 31.87 10.04 -15.04
CA PRO A 283 32.78 8.90 -14.89
C PRO A 283 32.82 8.34 -13.46
N ASP A 284 32.98 7.03 -13.34
CA ASP A 284 32.90 6.38 -12.01
C ASP A 284 34.01 6.82 -11.05
N LYS A 285 35.17 7.23 -11.56
CA LYS A 285 36.27 7.77 -10.76
C LYS A 285 36.00 9.12 -10.10
N ILE A 286 34.92 9.81 -10.48
CA ILE A 286 34.58 11.12 -9.90
C ILE A 286 33.75 10.92 -8.63
N HIS A 287 34.26 11.46 -7.52
CA HIS A 287 33.54 11.53 -6.26
C HIS A 287 32.57 12.72 -6.26
N LEU A 288 31.29 12.45 -5.94
CA LEU A 288 30.27 13.49 -5.86
C LEU A 288 30.22 14.16 -4.48
N LEU A 289 30.53 13.40 -3.43
CA LEU A 289 30.50 13.87 -2.05
C LEU A 289 31.88 14.38 -1.64
N SER A 290 31.91 15.55 -1.01
CA SER A 290 33.14 16.11 -0.42
C SER A 290 33.62 15.25 0.76
N PRO A 291 34.91 14.85 0.82
CA PRO A 291 35.46 14.11 1.96
C PRO A 291 35.23 14.82 3.30
N ASN A 292 35.42 16.15 3.33
CA ASN A 292 35.21 16.95 4.55
C ASN A 292 33.76 16.88 5.06
N VAL A 293 32.78 16.77 4.16
CA VAL A 293 31.36 16.64 4.52
C VAL A 293 31.09 15.26 5.10
N ILE A 294 31.64 14.20 4.48
CA ILE A 294 31.51 12.83 4.98
C ILE A 294 32.13 12.71 6.37
N GLU A 295 33.35 13.23 6.57
CA GLU A 295 34.06 13.21 7.85
C GLU A 295 33.29 13.98 8.93
N SER A 296 32.72 15.15 8.59
CA SER A 296 31.95 15.96 9.53
C SER A 296 30.69 15.22 10.02
N ILE A 297 29.97 14.55 9.12
CA ILE A 297 28.79 13.75 9.49
C ILE A 297 29.22 12.53 10.31
N GLY A 298 30.30 11.87 9.92
CA GLY A 298 30.86 10.74 10.66
C GLY A 298 31.26 11.11 12.10
N ALA A 299 31.99 12.21 12.26
CA ALA A 299 32.41 12.73 13.57
C ALA A 299 31.21 13.12 14.45
N LEU A 300 30.16 13.71 13.88
CA LEU A 300 28.91 13.98 14.60
C LEU A 300 28.29 12.69 15.12
N LYS A 301 28.17 11.66 14.28
CA LYS A 301 27.59 10.37 14.65
C LYS A 301 28.41 9.70 15.74
N GLU A 302 29.73 9.62 15.57
CA GLU A 302 30.62 8.91 16.47
C GLU A 302 30.84 9.65 17.81
N HIS A 303 31.25 10.92 17.76
CA HIS A 303 31.75 11.62 18.94
C HIS A 303 30.68 12.43 19.69
N VAL A 304 29.59 12.83 19.02
CA VAL A 304 28.54 13.66 19.64
C VAL A 304 27.31 12.82 19.96
N LEU A 305 26.85 12.02 19.00
CA LEU A 305 25.64 11.20 19.14
C LEU A 305 25.91 9.79 19.68
N ASN A 306 27.18 9.40 19.84
CA ASN A 306 27.61 8.08 20.31
C ASN A 306 26.96 6.93 19.52
N ALA A 307 26.78 7.12 18.21
CA ALA A 307 26.23 6.14 17.32
C ALA A 307 27.25 5.02 17.07
N LYS A 308 26.82 3.76 17.23
CA LYS A 308 27.67 2.59 16.96
C LYS A 308 27.95 2.38 15.47
N VAL A 309 27.13 2.94 14.59
CA VAL A 309 27.22 2.79 13.14
C VAL A 309 27.45 4.16 12.52
N VAL A 310 28.59 4.32 11.85
CA VAL A 310 29.02 5.60 11.28
C VAL A 310 28.70 5.70 9.79
N SER A 311 28.38 4.57 9.12
CA SER A 311 28.03 4.56 7.69
C SER A 311 26.84 5.47 7.39
N LEU A 312 26.92 6.15 6.25
CA LEU A 312 25.89 7.09 5.81
C LEU A 312 24.69 6.38 5.20
N ASP A 313 23.49 6.68 5.72
CA ASP A 313 22.23 6.27 5.09
C ASP A 313 21.85 7.19 3.92
N LEU A 314 20.76 6.86 3.21
CA LEU A 314 20.38 7.61 2.02
C LEU A 314 19.95 9.05 2.32
N GLU A 315 19.27 9.29 3.45
CA GLU A 315 18.84 10.64 3.84
C GLU A 315 20.07 11.53 4.07
N GLU A 316 21.05 11.03 4.82
CA GLU A 316 22.33 11.70 5.07
C GLU A 316 23.09 11.95 3.76
N VAL A 317 23.11 10.98 2.84
CA VAL A 317 23.77 11.13 1.53
C VAL A 317 23.08 12.18 0.64
N LEU A 318 21.76 12.28 0.66
CA LEU A 318 21.05 13.31 -0.10
C LEU A 318 21.35 14.72 0.43
N ILE A 319 21.44 14.88 1.75
CA ILE A 319 21.87 16.14 2.39
C ILE A 319 23.33 16.46 2.01
N ALA A 320 24.23 15.49 2.13
CA ALA A 320 25.64 15.66 1.80
C ALA A 320 25.85 16.00 0.31
N LEU A 321 25.05 15.40 -0.58
CA LEU A 321 25.06 15.70 -2.02
C LEU A 321 24.63 17.15 -2.28
N SER A 322 23.57 17.61 -1.62
CA SER A 322 23.09 19.00 -1.73
C SER A 322 24.15 20.01 -1.28
N ILE A 323 24.83 19.74 -0.16
CA ILE A 323 25.95 20.57 0.31
C ILE A 323 27.10 20.54 -0.70
N SER A 324 27.46 19.36 -1.20
CA SER A 324 28.56 19.21 -2.17
C SER A 324 28.26 19.90 -3.51
N ALA A 325 26.99 19.96 -3.93
CA ALA A 325 26.57 20.63 -5.15
C ALA A 325 26.87 22.14 -5.18
N THR A 326 27.02 22.77 -4.00
CA THR A 326 27.39 24.20 -3.91
C THR A 326 28.80 24.52 -4.42
N THR A 327 29.71 23.54 -4.39
CA THR A 327 31.13 23.72 -4.78
C THR A 327 31.61 22.71 -5.83
N ASN A 328 30.82 21.68 -6.14
CA ASN A 328 31.14 20.65 -7.13
C ASN A 328 30.09 20.63 -8.26
N PRO A 329 30.41 21.16 -9.46
CA PRO A 329 29.50 21.15 -10.60
C PRO A 329 29.02 19.75 -11.02
N SER A 330 29.84 18.71 -10.80
CA SER A 330 29.43 17.32 -11.08
C SER A 330 28.36 16.84 -10.09
N ALA A 331 28.46 17.24 -8.82
CA ALA A 331 27.44 16.93 -7.81
C ALA A 331 26.11 17.64 -8.11
N GLN A 332 26.16 18.91 -8.55
CA GLN A 332 24.98 19.65 -9.01
C GLN A 332 24.30 18.94 -10.19
N LEU A 333 25.06 18.57 -11.23
CA LEU A 333 24.52 17.85 -12.38
C LEU A 333 23.89 16.50 -12.00
N ALA A 334 24.53 15.77 -11.08
CA ALA A 334 24.00 14.50 -10.57
C ALA A 334 22.70 14.69 -9.77
N MET A 335 22.63 15.74 -8.93
CA MET A 335 21.46 16.04 -8.11
C MET A 335 20.22 16.32 -8.97
N GLU A 336 20.38 16.99 -10.11
CA GLU A 336 19.28 17.25 -11.07
C GLU A 336 18.68 15.97 -11.66
N LYS A 337 19.40 14.84 -11.62
CA LYS A 337 18.94 13.54 -12.11
C LYS A 337 18.06 12.77 -11.12
N LEU A 338 17.99 13.19 -9.85
CA LEU A 338 17.18 12.52 -8.84
C LEU A 338 15.69 12.43 -9.23
N LYS A 339 15.15 13.46 -9.90
CA LYS A 339 13.75 13.46 -10.39
C LYS A 339 13.44 12.36 -11.40
N GLU A 340 14.46 11.84 -12.09
CA GLU A 340 14.27 10.78 -13.09
C GLU A 340 14.01 9.42 -12.44
N LEU A 341 14.30 9.28 -11.14
CA LEU A 341 14.14 8.04 -10.38
C LEU A 341 12.68 7.75 -9.98
N GLN A 342 11.80 8.76 -10.01
CA GLN A 342 10.41 8.59 -9.64
C GLN A 342 9.73 7.50 -10.48
N GLY A 343 9.11 6.54 -9.80
CA GLY A 343 8.45 5.37 -10.37
C GLY A 343 9.38 4.24 -10.81
N CYS A 344 10.70 4.34 -10.58
CA CYS A 344 11.61 3.24 -10.86
C CYS A 344 11.46 2.12 -9.82
N GLU A 345 11.68 0.87 -10.23
CA GLU A 345 11.60 -0.30 -9.37
C GLU A 345 12.93 -0.50 -8.63
N VAL A 346 12.89 -0.69 -7.31
CA VAL A 346 14.06 -0.92 -6.46
C VAL A 346 13.89 -2.20 -5.66
N HIS A 347 15.00 -2.92 -5.45
CA HIS A 347 15.07 -4.04 -4.52
C HIS A 347 16.32 -3.95 -3.63
N LEU A 348 16.16 -4.30 -2.35
CA LEU A 348 17.23 -4.40 -1.36
C LEU A 348 17.30 -5.83 -0.80
N THR A 349 18.50 -6.36 -0.58
CA THR A 349 18.69 -7.69 0.05
C THR A 349 18.48 -7.68 1.57
N HIS A 350 18.00 -6.56 2.12
CA HIS A 350 17.75 -6.32 3.53
C HIS A 350 16.65 -5.28 3.66
N MET A 351 15.96 -5.29 4.79
CA MET A 351 15.01 -4.24 5.10
C MET A 351 15.74 -2.90 5.33
N PRO A 352 15.27 -1.78 4.77
CA PRO A 352 15.93 -0.47 4.88
C PRO A 352 15.88 0.09 6.31
N THR A 353 16.90 0.84 6.73
CA THR A 353 16.81 1.63 7.97
C THR A 353 15.81 2.79 7.81
N PRO A 354 15.34 3.44 8.89
CA PRO A 354 14.43 4.58 8.76
C PRO A 354 14.92 5.71 7.86
N GLY A 355 16.23 6.01 7.87
CA GLY A 355 16.83 7.01 6.98
C GLY A 355 16.85 6.56 5.52
N ASP A 356 17.19 5.29 5.26
CA ASP A 356 17.12 4.71 3.90
C ASP A 356 15.69 4.69 3.36
N GLU A 357 14.73 4.26 4.18
CA GLU A 357 13.31 4.20 3.81
C GLU A 357 12.76 5.59 3.51
N THR A 358 13.08 6.58 4.35
CA THR A 358 12.68 7.98 4.15
C THR A 358 13.26 8.52 2.85
N GLY A 359 14.56 8.33 2.61
CA GLY A 359 15.21 8.76 1.37
C GLY A 359 14.59 8.13 0.13
N LEU A 360 14.37 6.82 0.12
CA LEU A 360 13.78 6.11 -1.02
C LEU A 360 12.33 6.56 -1.26
N ARG A 361 11.54 6.75 -0.20
CA ARG A 361 10.17 7.25 -0.29
C ARG A 361 10.12 8.67 -0.85
N MET A 362 11.01 9.56 -0.42
CA MET A 362 11.09 10.94 -0.95
C MET A 362 11.44 10.98 -2.44
N LEU A 363 12.23 10.02 -2.92
CA LEU A 363 12.55 9.86 -4.34
C LEU A 363 11.39 9.24 -5.16
N GLY A 364 10.35 8.71 -4.49
CA GLY A 364 9.19 8.13 -5.13
C GLY A 364 9.48 6.85 -5.92
N VAL A 365 10.44 6.03 -5.46
CA VAL A 365 10.73 4.71 -6.05
C VAL A 365 9.80 3.63 -5.50
N ASN A 366 9.56 2.59 -6.30
CA ASN A 366 8.79 1.42 -5.91
C ASN A 366 9.71 0.39 -5.23
N LEU A 367 9.77 0.45 -3.89
CA LEU A 367 10.70 -0.35 -3.08
C LEU A 367 10.14 -1.74 -2.75
N THR A 368 11.03 -2.73 -2.77
CA THR A 368 10.86 -4.07 -2.16
C THR A 368 12.13 -4.44 -1.41
N SER A 369 12.03 -5.29 -0.40
CA SER A 369 13.19 -5.78 0.36
C SER A 369 13.04 -7.24 0.75
N GLU A 370 14.17 -7.93 0.91
CA GLU A 370 14.20 -9.22 1.57
C GLU A 370 14.03 -9.07 3.10
N PRO A 371 13.47 -10.08 3.79
CA PRO A 371 13.23 -10.06 5.24
C PRO A 371 14.50 -10.24 6.09
N ASN A 372 15.63 -9.68 5.65
CA ASN A 372 16.91 -9.72 6.36
C ASN A 372 17.17 -8.39 7.07
N PHE A 373 17.88 -8.42 8.20
CA PHE A 373 18.26 -7.21 8.95
C PHE A 373 19.62 -6.67 8.48
N SER A 374 19.76 -5.34 8.47
CA SER A 374 21.02 -4.65 8.14
C SER A 374 22.00 -4.51 9.30
N THR A 375 21.63 -4.96 10.50
CA THR A 375 22.46 -4.88 11.70
C THR A 375 22.31 -6.14 12.54
N LYS A 376 23.27 -6.39 13.43
CA LYS A 376 23.20 -7.47 14.43
C LYS A 376 22.30 -7.15 15.63
N SER A 377 21.68 -5.97 15.68
CA SER A 377 20.93 -5.46 16.84
C SER A 377 19.48 -5.16 16.47
N LEU A 378 18.54 -5.77 17.21
CA LEU A 378 17.09 -5.60 17.01
C LEU A 378 16.55 -4.22 17.43
N ASN A 379 17.29 -3.46 18.25
CA ASN A 379 16.75 -2.33 19.01
C ASN A 379 16.47 -1.04 18.21
N SER A 380 16.90 -0.92 16.95
CA SER A 380 16.77 0.35 16.20
C SER A 380 15.42 0.53 15.48
N ARG A 381 14.54 -0.48 15.46
CA ARG A 381 13.29 -0.46 14.65
C ARG A 381 11.98 -0.37 15.43
N LEU A 382 11.95 -0.80 16.69
CA LEU A 382 10.73 -0.80 17.50
C LEU A 382 10.20 0.62 17.81
N ILE A 383 11.07 1.64 17.75
CA ILE A 383 10.72 3.00 18.18
C ILE A 383 9.95 3.78 17.10
N THR A 384 10.09 3.43 15.82
CA THR A 384 9.52 4.23 14.71
C THR A 384 8.07 3.86 14.38
N TYR A 385 7.60 2.65 14.72
CA TYR A 385 6.23 2.20 14.40
C TYR A 385 5.23 2.31 15.57
N VAL A 386 5.69 2.68 16.78
CA VAL A 386 4.86 2.79 17.99
C VAL A 386 4.40 4.24 18.26
N ARG A 387 4.65 5.17 17.34
CA ARG A 387 4.08 6.53 17.35
C ARG A 387 3.31 6.78 16.06
#